data_AF-A0A9D0XW13-F1
#
_entry.id   AF-A0A9D0XW13-F1
#
_cell.length_a   1.000
_cell.length_b   1.000
_cell.length_c   1.000
_cell.angle_alpha   90.00
_cell.angle_beta   90.00
_cell.angle_gamma   90.00
#
_symmetry.space_group_name_H-M   'P 1'
#
loop_
_entity.id
_entity.type
_entity.pdbx_description
1 polymer ?
#
loop_
_entity_poly.entity_id
_entity_poly.type
_entity_poly.pdbx_seq_one_letter_code
_entity_poly.pdbx_strand_id
1 'polypeptide(L)'
;MVEGGTPNVWAEAARNGCYIICSNIDAADEATNFERCGKIFEINNITQLSKILLDVCNDESYFARGCYDIQEHQEMFFDYEKIIYKLAHLLNMSTGEGI
;
A
#
# COMPACT_ATOMS: atom_id res chain seq x y z
N MET A 1 -13.41 13.05 6.67
CA MET A 1 -12.36 13.72 5.85
C MET A 1 -12.38 13.05 4.49
N VAL A 2 -12.34 13.81 3.39
CA VAL A 2 -12.28 13.20 2.05
C VAL A 2 -10.86 12.69 1.86
N GLU A 3 -10.74 11.38 2.00
CA GLU A 3 -9.52 10.56 1.96
C GLU A 3 -8.99 10.38 0.53
N GLY A 4 -9.10 11.41 -0.32
CA GLY A 4 -8.67 11.30 -1.72
C GLY A 4 -7.14 11.39 -1.90
N GLY A 5 -6.44 12.03 -0.96
CA GLY A 5 -4.99 12.22 -1.04
C GLY A 5 -4.18 11.01 -0.59
N THR A 6 -4.62 10.35 0.49
CA THR A 6 -3.92 9.22 1.11
C THR A 6 -3.67 8.05 0.14
N PRO A 7 -4.64 7.65 -0.73
CA PRO A 7 -4.41 6.59 -1.70
C PRO A 7 -3.36 6.91 -2.76
N ASN A 8 -3.29 8.17 -3.22
CA ASN A 8 -2.31 8.59 -4.22
C ASN A 8 -0.89 8.63 -3.63
N VAL A 9 -0.74 9.21 -2.44
CA VAL A 9 0.55 9.24 -1.73
C VAL A 9 1.04 7.82 -1.46
N TRP A 10 0.13 6.93 -1.04
CA TRP A 10 0.47 5.52 -0.84
C TRP A 10 0.93 4.85 -2.14
N ALA A 11 0.20 5.02 -3.24
CA ALA A 11 0.55 4.41 -4.52
C ALA A 11 1.92 4.87 -5.04
N GLU A 12 2.24 6.17 -4.89
CA GLU A 12 3.54 6.72 -5.26
C GLU A 12 4.66 6.21 -4.36
N ALA A 13 4.44 6.15 -3.04
CA ALA A 13 5.40 5.61 -2.09
C ALA A 13 5.68 4.12 -2.35
N ALA A 14 4.61 3.34 -2.55
CA ALA A 14 4.66 1.91 -2.80
C ALA A 14 5.43 1.58 -4.08
N ARG A 15 5.14 2.29 -5.17
CA ARG A 15 5.85 2.15 -6.45
C ARG A 15 7.35 2.42 -6.33
N ASN A 16 7.74 3.37 -5.50
CA ASN A 16 9.15 3.73 -5.27
C ASN A 16 9.84 2.86 -4.20
N GLY A 17 9.15 1.86 -3.63
CA GLY A 17 9.72 0.96 -2.63
C GLY A 17 9.89 1.60 -1.25
N CYS A 18 9.13 2.65 -0.94
CA CYS A 18 9.11 3.21 0.41
C CYS A 18 8.40 2.24 1.37
N TYR A 19 9.09 1.81 2.43
CA TYR A 19 8.48 1.06 3.51
C TYR A 19 7.34 1.85 4.15
N ILE A 20 6.20 1.19 4.38
CA ILE A 20 4.97 1.87 4.82
C ILE A 20 4.82 1.74 6.33
N ILE A 21 4.80 2.87 7.05
CA ILE A 21 4.33 2.93 8.43
C ILE A 21 3.06 3.78 8.44
N CYS A 22 1.94 3.16 8.79
CA CYS A 22 0.63 3.78 8.73
C CYS A 22 -0.01 3.81 10.13
N SER A 23 -0.73 4.87 10.47
CA SER A 23 -1.59 4.83 11.64
C SER A 23 -2.74 3.84 11.40
N ASN A 24 -3.36 3.31 12.45
CA ASN A 24 -4.47 2.36 12.39
C ASN A 24 -5.77 3.06 11.95
N ILE A 25 -5.78 3.50 10.69
CA ILE A 25 -6.93 4.06 9.97
C ILE A 25 -7.60 2.96 9.14
N ASP A 26 -8.76 3.27 8.58
CA ASP A 26 -9.39 2.39 7.61
C ASP A 26 -8.41 2.10 6.45
N ALA A 27 -8.38 0.84 6.02
CA ALA A 27 -7.46 0.31 5.01
C ALA A 27 -5.95 0.24 5.39
N ALA A 28 -5.58 0.42 6.66
CA ALA A 28 -4.18 0.28 7.10
C ALA A 28 -3.63 -1.13 6.90
N ASP A 29 -4.47 -2.15 7.08
CA ASP A 29 -4.13 -3.55 6.80
C ASP A 29 -3.80 -3.75 5.33
N GLU A 30 -4.66 -3.29 4.42
CA GLU A 30 -4.41 -3.34 2.98
C GLU A 30 -3.16 -2.55 2.58
N ALA A 31 -3.00 -1.33 3.12
CA ALA A 31 -1.87 -0.46 2.83
C ALA A 31 -0.51 -1.05 3.26
N THR A 32 -0.51 -1.95 4.24
CA THR A 32 0.71 -2.62 4.73
C THR A 32 0.80 -4.08 4.31
N ASN A 33 -0.15 -4.56 3.50
CA ASN A 33 -0.34 -5.96 3.16
C ASN A 33 -0.31 -6.85 4.42
N PHE A 34 -1.16 -6.53 5.40
CA PHE A 34 -1.22 -7.16 6.72
C PHE A 34 0.14 -7.17 7.42
N GLU A 35 0.80 -6.01 7.47
CA GLU A 35 2.15 -5.79 8.01
C GLU A 35 3.28 -6.60 7.35
N ARG A 36 3.07 -7.16 6.15
CA ARG A 36 4.13 -7.84 5.38
C ARG A 36 5.13 -6.85 4.79
N CYS A 37 4.65 -5.70 4.31
CA CYS A 37 5.49 -4.67 3.67
C CYS A 37 5.52 -3.35 4.47
N GLY A 38 5.09 -3.40 5.73
CA GLY A 38 4.92 -2.22 6.56
C GLY A 38 4.60 -2.53 8.02
N LYS A 39 4.30 -1.49 8.79
CA LYS A 39 3.82 -1.60 10.17
C LYS A 39 2.66 -0.65 10.45
N ILE A 40 1.81 -1.06 11.37
CA ILE A 40 0.67 -0.27 11.83
C ILE A 40 0.92 0.24 13.25
N PHE A 41 0.56 1.48 13.53
CA PHE A 41 0.57 2.04 14.89
C PHE A 41 -0.77 2.71 15.24
N GLU A 42 -1.12 2.73 16.51
CA GLU A 42 -2.38 3.33 16.98
C GLU A 42 -2.40 4.85 16.74
N ILE A 43 -3.57 5.36 16.37
CA ILE A 43 -3.75 6.81 16.14
C ILE A 43 -3.38 7.57 17.42
N ASN A 44 -2.56 8.62 17.28
CA ASN A 44 -1.99 9.42 18.37
C ASN A 44 -0.98 8.69 19.29
N ASN A 45 -0.51 7.49 18.94
CA ASN A 45 0.48 6.76 19.73
C ASN A 45 1.92 7.01 19.24
N ILE A 46 2.48 8.17 19.61
CA ILE A 46 3.84 8.58 19.22
C ILE A 46 4.90 7.60 19.76
N THR A 47 4.69 7.03 20.95
CA THR A 47 5.63 6.07 21.55
C THR A 47 5.73 4.78 20.75
N GLN A 48 4.60 4.29 20.20
CA GLN A 48 4.62 3.11 19.34
C GLN A 48 5.27 3.41 18.00
N LEU A 49 4.94 4.55 17.39
CA LEU A 49 5.57 4.99 16.14
C LEU A 49 7.09 5.10 16.28
N SER A 50 7.58 5.72 17.36
CA SER A 50 9.02 5.87 17.59
C SER A 50 9.71 4.52 17.82
N LYS A 51 9.06 3.60 18.53
CA LYS A 51 9.57 2.23 18.70
C LYS A 51 9.67 1.49 17.37
N ILE A 52 8.61 1.54 16.54
CA ILE A 52 8.62 0.90 15.22
C ILE A 52 9.75 1.47 14.36
N LEU A 53 9.91 2.79 14.32
CA LEU A 53 10.99 3.42 13.57
C LEU A 53 12.37 2.95 14.04
N LEU A 54 12.59 2.86 15.35
CA LEU A 54 13.83 2.32 15.90
C LEU A 54 14.04 0.85 15.51
N ASP A 55 13.02 0.01 15.66
CA ASP A 55 13.11 -1.42 15.38
C ASP A 55 13.42 -1.67 13.90
N VAL A 56 12.71 -1.01 12.98
CA VAL A 56 12.90 -1.15 11.53
C VAL A 56 14.27 -0.63 11.09
N CYS A 57 14.69 0.55 11.55
CA CYS A 57 15.97 1.13 11.16
C CYS A 57 17.18 0.38 11.73
N ASN A 58 17.00 -0.44 12.77
CA ASN A 58 18.06 -1.27 13.33
C ASN A 58 18.14 -2.69 12.72
N ASP A 59 17.21 -3.06 11.84
CA ASP A 59 17.26 -4.32 11.07
C ASP A 59 17.22 -4.02 9.57
N GLU A 60 18.39 -3.75 9.01
CA GLU A 60 18.58 -3.43 7.59
C GLU A 60 17.99 -4.52 6.66
N SER A 61 18.14 -5.79 7.05
CA SER A 61 17.66 -6.91 6.24
C SER A 61 16.13 -6.99 6.20
N TYR A 62 15.49 -6.69 7.32
CA TYR A 62 14.03 -6.60 7.42
C TYR A 62 13.51 -5.38 6.66
N PHE A 63 14.13 -4.23 6.83
CA PHE A 63 13.75 -2.99 6.14
C PHE A 63 13.85 -3.14 4.61
N ALA A 64 14.99 -3.64 4.11
CA ALA A 64 15.20 -3.85 2.67
C ALA A 64 14.17 -4.82 2.07
N ARG A 65 13.83 -5.91 2.77
CA ARG A 65 12.78 -6.84 2.32
C ARG A 65 11.42 -6.15 2.19
N GLY A 66 11.03 -5.36 3.20
CA GLY A 66 9.77 -4.63 3.15
C GLY A 66 9.68 -3.66 1.97
N CYS A 67 10.80 -3.03 1.58
CA CYS A 67 10.87 -2.18 0.38
C CYS A 67 10.62 -2.97 -0.91
N TYR A 68 11.07 -4.21 -1.01
CA TYR A 68 10.76 -5.08 -2.16
C TYR A 68 9.33 -5.61 -2.10
N ASP A 69 8.87 -6.05 -0.92
CA ASP A 69 7.53 -6.59 -0.73
C ASP A 69 6.44 -5.56 -1.09
N ILE A 70 6.64 -4.26 -0.80
CA ILE A 70 5.66 -3.22 -1.17
C ILE A 70 5.60 -3.01 -2.69
N GLN A 71 6.73 -3.07 -3.39
CA GLN A 71 6.76 -2.94 -4.85
C GLN A 71 6.07 -4.13 -5.51
N GLU A 72 6.35 -5.35 -5.06
CA GLU A 72 5.67 -6.56 -5.55
C GLU A 72 4.15 -6.47 -5.32
N HIS A 73 3.73 -6.01 -4.13
CA HIS A 73 2.32 -5.84 -3.81
C HIS A 73 1.65 -4.79 -4.71
N GLN A 74 2.29 -3.65 -4.92
CA GLN A 74 1.80 -2.59 -5.80
C GLN A 74 1.68 -3.07 -7.25
N GLU A 75 2.70 -3.74 -7.79
CA GLU A 75 2.67 -4.30 -9.15
C GLU A 75 1.59 -5.37 -9.32
N MET A 76 1.33 -6.17 -8.30
CA MET A 76 0.33 -7.25 -8.38
C MET A 76 -1.11 -6.72 -8.38
N PHE A 77 -1.41 -5.75 -7.52
CA PHE A 77 -2.80 -5.36 -7.23
C PHE A 77 -3.16 -3.94 -7.66
N PHE A 78 -2.19 -3.03 -7.71
CA PHE A 78 -2.38 -1.60 -7.91
C PHE A 78 -1.69 -1.05 -9.17
N ASP A 79 -1.37 -1.94 -10.11
CA ASP A 79 -0.88 -1.56 -11.42
C ASP A 79 -1.99 -0.88 -12.24
N TYR A 80 -1.71 0.35 -12.67
CA TYR A 80 -2.68 1.19 -13.37
C TYR A 80 -3.13 0.57 -14.70
N GLU A 81 -2.23 -0.04 -15.46
CA GLU A 81 -2.56 -0.66 -16.75
C GLU A 81 -3.49 -1.85 -16.53
N LYS A 82 -3.22 -2.68 -15.52
CA LYS A 82 -4.09 -3.81 -15.15
C LYS A 82 -5.46 -3.33 -14.70
N ILE A 83 -5.53 -2.25 -13.92
CA ILE A 83 -6.80 -1.67 -13.46
C ILE A 83 -7.62 -1.14 -14.63
N ILE A 84 -7.01 -0.36 -15.54
CA ILE A 84 -7.70 0.18 -16.71
C ILE A 84 -8.17 -0.93 -17.64
N TYR A 85 -7.35 -1.97 -17.88
CA TYR A 85 -7.77 -3.11 -18.68
C TYR A 85 -8.99 -3.82 -18.08
N LYS A 86 -8.99 -4.06 -16.77
CA LYS A 86 -10.14 -4.67 -16.06
C LYS A 86 -11.38 -3.79 -16.16
N LEU A 87 -11.25 -2.48 -15.96
CA LEU A 87 -12.36 -1.53 -16.08
C LEU A 87 -12.95 -1.51 -17.49
N ALA A 88 -12.10 -1.42 -18.52
CA ALA A 88 -12.54 -1.45 -19.92
C ALA A 88 -13.27 -2.77 -20.25
N HIS A 89 -12.73 -3.90 -19.80
CA HIS A 89 -13.38 -5.20 -19.98
C HIS A 89 -14.77 -5.24 -19.34
N LEU A 90 -14.90 -4.78 -18.09
CA LEU A 90 -16.19 -4.74 -17.39
C LEU A 90 -17.20 -3.82 -18.06
N LEU A 91 -16.76 -2.67 -18.58
CA LEU A 91 -17.62 -1.73 -19.31
C LEU A 91 -18.12 -2.33 -20.63
N ASN A 92 -17.27 -3.04 -21.37
CA ASN A 92 -17.65 -3.66 -22.64
C ASN A 92 -18.56 -4.88 -22.42
N MET A 93 -18.39 -5.60 -21.31
CA MET A 93 -19.32 -6.68 -20.93
C MET A 93 -20.70 -6.15 -20.55
N SER A 94 -20.79 -4.99 -19.89
CA SER A 94 -22.07 -4.44 -19.44
C SER A 94 -22.88 -3.76 -20.56
N THR A 95 -22.25 -3.39 -21.68
CA THR A 95 -22.92 -2.79 -22.85
C THR A 95 -23.44 -3.82 -23.85
N GLY A 96 -23.20 -5.12 -23.66
CA GLY A 96 -23.68 -6.16 -24.56
C GLY A 96 -22.96 -6.24 -25.91
N GLU A 97 -21.84 -5.52 -26.07
CA GLU A 97 -20.93 -5.68 -27.21
C GLU A 97 -19.89 -6.76 -26.86
N GLY A 98 -20.37 -8.00 -26.74
CA GLY A 98 -19.52 -9.17 -26.79
C GLY A 98 -18.97 -9.34 -28.21
N ILE A 99 -17.65 -9.51 -28.32
CA ILE A 99 -16.99 -10.00 -29.54
C ILE A 99 -17.56 -11.39 -29.89
#